data_AF-A0A9X9A4J1-F1
#
_entry.id   AF-A0A9X9A4J1-F1
#
_cell.length_a   1.000
_cell.length_b   1.000
_cell.length_c   1.000
_cell.angle_alpha   90.00
_cell.angle_beta   90.00
_cell.angle_gamma   90.00
#
_symmetry.space_group_name_H-M   'P 1'
#
loop_
_entity.id
_entity.type
_entity.pdbx_description
1 polymer ?
#
loop_
_entity_poly.entity_id
_entity_poly.type
_entity_poly.pdbx_seq_one_letter_code
_entity_poly.pdbx_strand_id
1 'polypeptide(L)'
;VLFFSILFGAGLTMLGKNGQPVIDFFERLSKVFFNILSIVMKLAPVGAFGGMAFTIGKYGLSTLIPLGKLMICVYATMALFVFIVLNFICKLYKFSLWKYLAHIKEELLIVLGTSSSES
;
A
#
# COMPACT_ATOMS: atom_id res chain seq x y z
N VAL A 1 13.55 -12.81 5.41
CA VAL A 1 12.24 -13.52 5.41
C VAL A 1 11.67 -13.61 3.99
N LEU A 2 11.44 -12.51 3.27
CA LEU A 2 10.94 -12.52 1.88
C LEU A 2 11.67 -13.50 0.94
N PHE A 3 13.00 -13.43 0.87
CA PHE A 3 13.80 -14.32 0.02
C PHE A 3 13.58 -15.81 0.35
N PHE A 4 13.53 -16.14 1.64
CA PHE A 4 13.27 -17.51 2.10
C PHE A 4 11.85 -17.97 1.77
N SER A 5 10.84 -17.11 1.95
CA SER A 5 9.44 -17.41 1.59
C SER A 5 9.28 -17.71 0.09
N ILE A 6 10.00 -16.99 -0.78
CA ILE A 6 9.97 -17.22 -2.23
C ILE A 6 10.60 -18.58 -2.57
N LEU A 7 11.77 -18.89 -2.00
CA LEU A 7 12.42 -20.20 -2.21
C LEU A 7 11.60 -21.36 -1.66
N PHE A 8 10.98 -21.18 -0.49
CA PHE A 8 10.10 -22.17 0.13
C PHE A 8 8.83 -22.41 -0.71
N GLY A 9 8.19 -21.34 -1.20
CA GLY A 9 7.03 -21.43 -2.09
C GLY A 9 7.37 -22.10 -3.43
N ALA A 10 8.52 -21.77 -4.02
CA ALA A 10 9.02 -22.43 -5.22
C ALA A 10 9.28 -23.93 -4.97
N GLY A 11 9.92 -24.27 -3.85
CA GLY A 11 10.17 -25.65 -3.44
C GLY A 11 8.90 -26.47 -3.21
N LEU A 12 7.87 -25.89 -2.57
CA LEU A 12 6.56 -26.55 -2.41
C LEU A 12 5.88 -26.81 -3.75
N THR A 13 5.97 -25.86 -4.68
CA THR A 13 5.36 -25.96 -6.01
C THR A 13 6.04 -27.06 -6.84
N MET A 14 7.36 -27.21 -6.72
CA MET A 14 8.13 -28.30 -7.37
C MET A 14 7.78 -29.70 -6.82
N LEU A 15 7.25 -29.80 -5.59
CA LEU A 15 6.79 -31.06 -5.01
C LEU A 15 5.45 -31.56 -5.59
N GLY A 16 4.77 -30.74 -6.40
CA GLY A 16 3.55 -31.09 -7.11
C GLY A 16 2.39 -31.45 -6.19
N LYS A 17 1.73 -32.60 -6.45
CA LYS A 17 0.54 -33.05 -5.70
C LYS A 17 0.78 -33.23 -4.20
N ASN A 18 2.02 -33.53 -3.79
CA ASN A 18 2.37 -33.69 -2.37
C ASN A 18 2.50 -32.35 -1.63
N GLY A 19 2.76 -31.25 -2.35
CA GLY A 19 2.85 -29.90 -1.78
C GLY A 19 1.50 -29.19 -1.63
N GLN A 20 0.48 -29.61 -2.40
CA GLN A 20 -0.85 -28.98 -2.42
C GLN A 20 -1.50 -28.82 -1.03
N PRO A 21 -1.50 -29.83 -0.13
CA PRO A 21 -2.15 -29.67 1.19
C PRO A 21 -1.55 -28.53 2.02
N VAL A 22 -0.24 -28.28 1.86
CA VAL A 22 0.46 -27.23 2.58
C VAL A 22 0.21 -25.86 1.94
N ILE A 23 0.14 -25.78 0.61
CA ILE A 23 -0.25 -24.55 -0.10
C ILE A 23 -1.67 -24.15 0.31
N ASP A 24 -2.62 -25.09 0.30
CA ASP A 24 -4.01 -24.85 0.71
C ASP A 24 -4.13 -24.40 2.16
N PHE A 25 -3.27 -24.93 3.05
CA PHE A 25 -3.19 -24.49 4.43
C PHE A 25 -2.77 -23.01 4.53
N PHE A 26 -1.70 -22.62 3.82
CA PHE A 26 -1.25 -21.23 3.80
C PHE A 26 -2.30 -20.29 3.19
N GLU A 27 -3.02 -20.72 2.16
CA GLU A 27 -4.10 -19.92 1.58
C GLU A 27 -5.26 -19.69 2.56
N ARG A 28 -5.68 -20.74 3.28
CA ARG A 28 -6.70 -20.62 4.34
C ARG A 28 -6.21 -19.74 5.48
N LEU A 29 -4.94 -19.86 5.84
CA LEU A 29 -4.33 -19.04 6.88
C LEU A 29 -4.33 -17.55 6.48
N SER A 30 -3.98 -17.22 5.24
CA SER A 30 -4.08 -15.86 4.71
C SER A 30 -5.52 -15.33 4.78
N LYS A 31 -6.53 -16.14 4.43
CA LYS A 31 -7.96 -15.75 4.56
C LYS A 31 -8.34 -15.45 6.02
N VAL A 32 -7.82 -16.21 6.98
CA VAL A 32 -8.03 -15.93 8.41
C VAL A 32 -7.39 -14.60 8.80
N PHE A 33 -6.15 -14.33 8.36
CA PHE A 33 -5.50 -13.04 8.59
C PHE A 33 -6.29 -11.88 7.99
N PHE A 34 -6.81 -12.02 6.76
CA PHE A 34 -7.67 -10.99 6.15
C PHE A 34 -8.95 -10.74 6.95
N ASN A 35 -9.60 -11.79 7.48
CA ASN A 35 -10.76 -11.62 8.36
C ASN A 35 -10.41 -10.90 9.66
N ILE A 36 -9.27 -11.23 10.28
CA ILE A 36 -8.79 -10.52 11.47
C ILE A 36 -8.51 -9.06 11.15
N LEU A 37 -7.81 -8.79 10.05
CA LEU A 37 -7.53 -7.42 9.59
C LEU A 37 -8.84 -6.65 9.34
N SER A 38 -9.87 -7.28 8.76
CA SER A 38 -11.19 -6.64 8.56
C SER A 38 -11.83 -6.21 9.89
N ILE A 39 -11.74 -7.03 10.93
CA ILE A 39 -12.23 -6.67 12.27
C ILE A 39 -11.40 -5.52 12.85
N VAL A 40 -10.07 -5.59 12.73
CA VAL A 40 -9.16 -4.54 13.21
C VAL A 40 -9.40 -3.22 12.48
N MET A 41 -9.63 -3.24 11.17
CA MET A 41 -9.91 -2.05 10.35
C MET A 41 -11.19 -1.34 10.79
N LYS A 42 -12.20 -2.07 11.27
CA LYS A 42 -13.40 -1.45 11.88
C LYS A 42 -13.12 -0.76 13.22
N LEU A 43 -12.11 -1.23 13.95
CA LEU A 43 -11.68 -0.65 15.24
C LEU A 43 -10.62 0.45 15.07
N ALA A 44 -9.88 0.42 13.95
CA ALA A 44 -8.87 1.41 13.58
C ALA A 44 -9.33 2.86 13.67
N PRO A 45 -10.54 3.28 13.21
CA PRO A 45 -10.97 4.67 13.35
C PRO A 45 -11.06 5.13 14.82
N VAL A 46 -11.46 4.25 15.74
CA VAL A 46 -11.51 4.57 17.18
C VAL A 46 -10.10 4.72 17.74
N GLY A 47 -9.17 3.85 17.35
CA GLY A 47 -7.76 3.95 17.71
C GLY A 47 -7.09 5.21 17.17
N ALA A 48 -7.33 5.54 15.89
CA ALA A 48 -6.83 6.74 15.25
C ALA A 48 -7.41 8.01 15.90
N PHE A 49 -8.71 8.02 16.20
CA PHE A 49 -9.36 9.13 16.92
C PHE A 49 -8.77 9.31 18.32
N GLY A 50 -8.56 8.22 19.07
CA GLY A 50 -7.92 8.27 20.38
C GLY A 50 -6.49 8.81 20.32
N GLY A 51 -5.69 8.35 19.35
CA GLY A 51 -4.31 8.82 19.14
C GLY A 51 -4.23 10.29 18.74
N MET A 52 -5.12 10.74 17.85
CA MET A 52 -5.23 12.15 17.46
C MET A 52 -5.71 13.02 18.62
N ALA A 53 -6.74 12.59 19.36
CA ALA A 53 -7.25 13.31 20.53
C ALA A 53 -6.19 13.46 21.63
N PHE A 54 -5.40 12.41 21.91
CA PHE A 54 -4.29 12.49 22.86
C PHE A 54 -3.20 13.46 22.40
N THR A 55 -2.83 13.41 21.12
CA THR A 55 -1.80 14.29 20.55
C THR A 55 -2.22 15.76 20.63
N ILE A 56 -3.47 16.05 20.28
CA ILE A 56 -4.04 17.41 20.35
C ILE A 56 -4.23 17.86 21.81
N GLY A 57 -4.64 16.95 22.71
CA GLY A 57 -4.82 17.25 24.13
C GLY A 57 -3.51 17.53 24.87
N LYS A 58 -2.43 16.80 24.55
CA LYS A 58 -1.12 16.95 25.21
C LYS A 58 -0.23 18.03 24.60
N TYR A 59 -0.26 18.18 23.27
CA TYR A 59 0.65 19.07 22.56
C TYR A 59 -0.06 20.26 21.88
N GLY A 60 -1.38 20.38 22.03
CA GLY A 60 -2.19 21.49 21.53
C GLY A 60 -2.25 21.60 20.01
N LEU A 61 -2.91 22.66 19.53
CA LEU A 61 -2.99 23.04 18.11
C LEU A 61 -1.61 23.35 17.49
N SER A 62 -0.59 23.57 18.31
CA SER A 62 0.78 23.82 17.85
C SER A 62 1.41 22.63 17.12
N THR A 63 0.90 21.40 17.32
CA THR A 63 1.38 20.21 16.58
C THR A 63 0.74 20.02 15.21
N LEU A 64 -0.39 20.67 14.93
CA LEU A 64 -1.00 20.62 13.60
C LEU A 64 -0.12 21.27 12.53
N ILE A 65 0.65 22.29 12.90
CA ILE A 65 1.52 23.04 11.99
C ILE A 65 2.65 22.14 11.43
N PRO A 66 3.48 21.47 12.26
CA PRO A 66 4.52 20.57 11.75
C PRO A 66 3.93 19.36 11.02
N LEU A 67 2.78 18.82 11.46
CA LEU A 67 2.11 17.71 10.78
C LEU A 67 1.62 18.13 9.38
N GLY A 68 1.02 19.32 9.27
CA GLY A 68 0.58 19.89 8.00
C GLY A 68 1.74 20.19 7.06
N LYS A 69 2.85 20.74 7.56
CA LYS A 69 4.07 20.96 6.77
C LYS A 69 4.64 19.64 6.25
N LEU A 70 4.63 18.59 7.07
CA LEU A 70 5.06 17.25 6.66
C LEU A 70 4.14 16.69 5.57
N MET A 71 2.81 16.80 5.72
CA MET A 71 1.86 16.38 4.67
C MET A 71 2.09 17.12 3.35
N ILE A 72 2.28 18.45 3.39
CA ILE A 72 2.58 19.25 2.20
C ILE A 72 3.88 18.79 1.55
N CYS A 73 4.94 18.54 2.32
CA CYS A 73 6.21 18.03 1.78
C CYS A 73 6.05 16.66 1.12
N VAL A 74 5.27 15.75 1.72
CA VAL A 74 4.99 14.43 1.15
C VAL A 74 4.24 14.58 -0.18
N TYR A 75 3.15 15.34 -0.23
CA TYR A 75 2.38 15.55 -1.46
C TYR A 75 3.18 16.28 -2.53
N ALA A 76 3.99 17.28 -2.16
CA ALA A 76 4.86 17.98 -3.09
C ALA A 76 5.92 17.06 -3.68
N THR A 77 6.53 16.19 -2.88
CA THR A 77 7.53 15.22 -3.34
C THR A 77 6.91 14.17 -4.27
N MET A 78 5.71 13.68 -3.94
CA MET A 78 4.95 12.76 -4.79
C MET A 78 4.61 13.41 -6.14
N ALA A 79 4.11 14.66 -6.14
CA ALA A 79 3.81 15.41 -7.35
C ALA A 79 5.08 15.62 -8.19
N LEU A 80 6.19 16.02 -7.57
CA LEU A 80 7.47 16.19 -8.24
C LEU A 80 7.95 14.89 -8.87
N PHE A 81 7.84 13.75 -8.18
CA PHE A 81 8.20 12.45 -8.73
C PHE A 81 7.36 12.11 -9.98
N VAL A 82 6.05 12.31 -9.93
CA VAL A 82 5.15 12.05 -11.07
C VAL A 82 5.46 12.99 -12.25
N PHE A 83 5.64 14.28 -12.01
CA PHE A 83 5.85 15.25 -13.11
C PHE A 83 7.29 15.31 -13.63
N ILE A 84 8.29 14.89 -12.86
CA ILE A 84 9.70 14.94 -13.27
C ILE A 84 10.18 13.55 -13.68
N VAL A 85 10.12 12.56 -12.79
CA VAL A 85 10.69 11.23 -13.05
C VAL A 85 9.88 10.49 -14.10
N LEU A 86 8.55 10.42 -13.93
CA LEU A 86 7.69 9.72 -14.88
C LEU A 86 7.67 10.42 -16.24
N ASN A 87 7.67 11.76 -16.25
CA ASN A 87 7.77 12.56 -17.47
C ASN A 87 9.07 12.31 -18.23
N PHE A 88 10.19 12.28 -17.51
CA PHE A 88 11.51 12.05 -18.09
C PHE A 88 11.59 10.66 -18.74
N ILE A 89 11.07 9.64 -18.05
CA ILE A 89 10.97 8.28 -18.58
C ILE A 89 10.07 8.23 -19.82
N CYS A 90 8.86 8.80 -19.77
CA CYS A 90 7.96 8.82 -20.93
C CYS A 90 8.56 9.55 -22.15
N LYS A 91 9.32 10.63 -21.91
CA LYS A 91 10.00 11.40 -22.96
C LYS A 91 11.15 10.61 -23.61
N LEU A 92 11.89 9.81 -22.85
CA LEU A 92 12.93 8.92 -23.37
C LEU A 92 12.36 7.83 -24.29
N TYR A 93 11.18 7.32 -23.97
CA TYR A 93 10.49 6.30 -24.78
C TYR A 93 9.58 6.88 -25.87
N LYS A 94 9.57 8.21 -26.10
CA LYS A 94 8.75 8.92 -27.12
C LYS A 94 7.23 8.65 -27.04
N PHE A 95 6.70 8.33 -25.86
CA PHE A 95 5.26 8.20 -25.63
C PHE A 95 4.70 9.44 -24.91
N SER A 96 3.46 9.83 -25.24
CA SER A 96 2.82 10.97 -24.58
C SER A 96 2.47 10.62 -23.12
N LEU A 97 2.99 11.41 -22.19
CA LEU A 97 2.70 11.33 -20.75
C LEU A 97 1.19 11.22 -20.45
N TRP A 98 0.39 11.93 -21.23
CA TRP A 98 -1.07 11.94 -21.09
C TRP A 98 -1.73 10.60 -21.44
N LYS A 99 -1.20 9.84 -22.41
CA LYS A 99 -1.66 8.47 -22.68
C LYS A 99 -1.23 7.51 -21.58
N TYR A 100 -0.02 7.66 -21.04
CA TYR A 100 0.46 6.82 -19.96
C TYR A 100 -0.30 7.07 -18.65
N LEU A 101 -0.49 8.35 -18.26
CA LEU A 101 -1.33 8.70 -17.12
C LEU A 101 -2.78 8.28 -17.33
N ALA A 102 -3.33 8.36 -18.54
CA ALA A 102 -4.70 7.89 -18.83
C ALA A 102 -4.82 6.36 -18.76
N HIS A 103 -3.77 5.62 -19.15
CA HIS A 103 -3.75 4.16 -19.09
C HIS A 103 -3.54 3.65 -17.66
N ILE A 104 -2.63 4.26 -16.90
CA ILE A 104 -2.41 3.98 -15.47
C ILE A 104 -3.49 4.64 -14.60
N LYS A 105 -4.36 5.50 -15.14
CA LYS A 105 -5.46 6.13 -14.38
C LYS A 105 -6.38 5.06 -13.80
N GLU A 106 -6.63 3.99 -14.55
CA GLU A 106 -7.42 2.85 -14.06
C GLU A 106 -6.72 2.14 -12.91
N GLU A 107 -5.42 1.87 -13.00
CA GLU A 107 -4.67 1.28 -11.88
C GLU A 107 -4.53 2.23 -10.68
N LEU A 108 -4.29 3.52 -10.90
CA LEU A 108 -4.29 4.54 -9.85
C LEU A 108 -5.66 4.68 -9.19
N LEU A 109 -6.75 4.63 -9.96
CA LEU A 109 -8.13 4.63 -9.45
C LEU A 109 -8.46 3.34 -8.71
N ILE A 110 -7.96 2.20 -9.18
CA ILE A 110 -8.10 0.92 -8.51
C ILE A 110 -7.33 0.96 -7.18
N VAL A 111 -6.08 1.41 -7.15
CA VAL A 111 -5.26 1.51 -5.93
C VAL A 111 -5.81 2.55 -4.94
N LEU A 112 -6.30 3.69 -5.43
CA LEU A 112 -7.02 4.68 -4.60
C LEU A 112 -8.34 4.11 -4.06
N GLY A 113 -9.09 3.41 -4.91
CA GLY A 113 -10.41 2.86 -4.59
C GLY A 113 -10.34 1.62 -3.69
N THR A 114 -9.28 0.82 -3.78
CA THR A 114 -9.09 -0.36 -2.94
C THR A 114 -8.35 -0.03 -1.65
N SER A 115 -7.57 1.07 -1.58
CA SER A 115 -6.65 1.37 -0.46
C SER A 115 -5.90 0.12 0.02
N SER A 116 -5.65 -0.80 -0.90
CA SER A 116 -5.08 -2.11 -0.66
C SER A 116 -4.07 -2.27 -1.78
N SER A 117 -2.87 -1.77 -1.55
CA SER A 117 -1.70 -2.09 -2.38
C SER A 117 -1.26 -3.57 -2.24
N GLU A 118 -2.15 -4.42 -1.71
CA GLU A 118 -1.93 -5.82 -1.41
C GLU A 118 -3.25 -6.56 -1.65
N SER A 119 -3.42 -7.08 -2.86
CA SER A 119 -4.17 -8.31 -3.09
C SER A 119 -3.47 -9.16 -4.13
#